data_AF-A0AAV6W6Z4-F1
#
_entry.id   AF-A0AAV6W6Z4-F1
#
_cell.length_a   1.000
_cell.length_b   1.000
_cell.length_c   1.000
_cell.angle_alpha   90.00
_cell.angle_beta   90.00
_cell.angle_gamma   90.00
#
_symmetry.space_group_name_H-M   'P 1'
#
loop_
_entity.id
_entity.type
_entity.pdbx_description
1 polymer ?
#
loop_
_entity_poly.entity_id
_entity_poly.type
_entity_poly.pdbx_seq_one_letter_code
_entity_poly.pdbx_strand_id
1 'polypeptide(L)'
;MRGRSGNRYTVNLRKMECDCGKWSEFGIPCSHVQSVCKSWDIEATNYAKPYYGICSYLATYRGIYTPLSGKHYWDTPPFELFHNETLCVSRRVGRDQTTRIRYEMDWAHR
;
A
#
# COMPACT_ATOMS: atom_id res chain seq x y z
N MET A 1 -12.48 4.39 11.40
CA MET A 1 -11.48 5.34 10.86
C MET A 1 -11.88 6.77 11.26
N ARG A 2 -11.45 7.26 12.42
CA ARG A 2 -11.72 8.66 12.83
C ARG A 2 -10.55 9.53 12.38
N GLY A 3 -10.69 10.18 11.24
CA GLY A 3 -9.82 11.29 10.84
C GLY A 3 -10.09 12.48 11.76
N ARG A 4 -9.11 12.81 12.60
CA ARG A 4 -9.17 13.91 13.56
C ARG A 4 -8.58 15.15 12.88
N SER A 5 -9.45 16.03 12.36
CA SER A 5 -9.31 17.49 12.25
C SER A 5 -10.36 18.00 11.27
N GLY A 6 -11.08 19.07 11.65
CA GLY A 6 -12.04 19.77 10.79
C GLY A 6 -11.39 20.56 9.65
N ASN A 7 -10.27 20.07 9.11
CA ASN A 7 -9.57 20.71 8.01
C ASN A 7 -10.33 20.42 6.71
N ARG A 8 -10.74 21.49 6.02
CA ARG A 8 -11.34 21.41 4.70
C ARG A 8 -10.22 21.27 3.68
N TYR A 9 -10.36 20.29 2.79
CA TYR A 9 -9.45 20.09 1.67
C TYR A 9 -10.22 20.23 0.37
N THR A 10 -9.63 20.94 -0.59
CA THR A 10 -10.16 21.03 -1.95
C THR A 10 -9.63 19.86 -2.77
N VAL A 11 -10.48 19.32 -3.63
CA VAL A 11 -10.11 18.29 -4.61
C VAL A 11 -10.40 18.85 -5.99
N ASN A 12 -9.39 18.83 -6.86
CA ASN A 12 -9.53 19.18 -8.26
C ASN A 12 -9.31 17.93 -9.12
N LEU A 13 -10.41 17.28 -9.52
CA LEU A 13 -10.36 16.07 -10.34
C LEU A 13 -9.76 16.30 -11.73
N ARG A 14 -9.90 17.50 -12.31
CA ARG A 14 -9.36 17.83 -13.64
C ARG A 14 -7.84 17.96 -13.63
N LYS A 15 -7.30 18.59 -12.57
CA LYS A 15 -5.84 18.74 -12.39
C LYS A 15 -5.20 17.51 -11.74
N MET A 16 -6.01 16.57 -11.27
CA MET A 16 -5.57 15.43 -10.47
C MET A 16 -4.84 15.84 -9.18
N GLU A 17 -5.38 16.85 -8.48
CA GLU A 17 -4.76 17.44 -7.29
C GLU A 17 -5.70 17.43 -6.09
N CYS A 18 -5.11 17.30 -4.91
CA CYS A 18 -5.80 17.50 -3.64
C CYS A 18 -4.89 18.31 -2.71
N ASP A 19 -5.46 19.29 -2.00
CA ASP A 19 -4.72 20.17 -1.08
C ASP A 19 -3.95 19.42 0.01
N CYS A 20 -4.29 18.16 0.28
CA CYS A 20 -3.53 17.33 1.22
C CYS A 20 -2.18 16.85 0.66
N GLY A 21 -1.85 17.12 -0.60
CA GLY A 21 -0.60 16.77 -1.29
C GLY A 21 -0.45 15.29 -1.66
N LYS A 22 -1.10 14.39 -0.91
CA LYS A 22 -0.95 12.93 -1.05
C LYS A 22 -1.22 12.42 -2.47
N TRP A 23 -2.24 12.94 -3.14
CA TRP A 23 -2.57 12.45 -4.48
C TRP A 23 -1.49 12.82 -5.50
N SER A 24 -0.94 14.04 -5.43
CA SER A 24 0.14 14.48 -6.31
C SER A 24 1.44 13.70 -6.06
N GLU A 25 1.76 13.47 -4.78
CA GLU A 25 2.95 12.76 -4.30
C GLU A 25 2.90 11.26 -4.64
N PHE A 26 1.90 10.55 -4.14
CA PHE A 26 1.80 9.10 -4.32
C PHE A 26 1.22 8.73 -5.68
N GLY A 27 0.45 9.61 -6.33
CA GLY A 27 -0.25 9.30 -7.58
C GLY A 27 -1.43 8.34 -7.43
N ILE A 28 -1.83 8.01 -6.21
CA ILE A 28 -3.01 7.22 -5.88
C ILE A 28 -4.05 8.16 -5.24
N PRO A 29 -5.35 8.05 -5.58
CA PRO A 29 -6.41 8.83 -4.95
C PRO A 29 -6.36 8.72 -3.42
N CYS A 30 -6.23 9.87 -2.75
CA CYS A 30 -6.28 9.92 -1.29
C CYS A 30 -7.72 9.76 -0.77
N SER A 31 -7.90 9.64 0.55
CA SER A 31 -9.22 9.48 1.16
C SER A 31 -10.22 10.61 0.82
N HIS A 32 -9.72 11.82 0.58
CA HIS A 32 -10.56 12.96 0.15
C HIS A 32 -11.07 12.75 -1.28
N VAL A 33 -10.19 12.38 -2.20
CA VAL A 33 -10.53 12.09 -3.60
C VAL A 33 -11.50 10.92 -3.67
N GLN A 34 -11.26 9.85 -2.93
CA GLN A 34 -12.16 8.70 -2.83
C GLN A 34 -13.57 9.11 -2.35
N SER A 35 -13.65 10.03 -1.39
CA SER A 35 -14.93 10.54 -0.88
C SER A 35 -15.67 11.37 -1.93
N VAL A 36 -14.96 12.23 -2.67
CA VAL A 36 -15.53 13.03 -3.76
C VAL A 36 -16.01 12.13 -4.90
N CYS A 37 -15.17 11.19 -5.35
CA CYS A 37 -15.53 10.22 -6.40
C CYS A 37 -16.77 9.41 -6.01
N LYS A 38 -16.85 8.92 -4.77
CA LYS A 38 -18.04 8.23 -4.25
C LYS A 38 -19.30 9.11 -4.28
N SER A 39 -19.17 10.40 -3.97
CA SER A 39 -20.31 11.33 -3.99
C SER A 39 -20.85 11.61 -5.40
N TRP A 40 -20.01 11.44 -6.42
CA TRP A 40 -20.35 11.68 -7.83
C TRP A 40 -20.55 10.38 -8.62
N ASP A 41 -20.55 9.23 -7.94
CA ASP A 41 -20.63 7.89 -8.53
C ASP A 41 -19.57 7.65 -9.62
N ILE A 42 -18.35 8.16 -9.38
CA ILE A 42 -17.21 7.96 -10.25
C ILE A 42 -16.28 6.95 -9.62
N GLU A 43 -15.76 6.05 -10.46
CA GLU A 43 -14.77 5.08 -10.05
C GLU A 43 -13.43 5.77 -9.74
N ALA A 44 -12.99 5.71 -8.47
CA ALA A 44 -11.78 6.40 -8.03
C ALA A 44 -10.51 5.82 -8.67
N THR A 45 -10.49 4.54 -9.05
CA THR A 45 -9.33 3.92 -9.69
C THR A 45 -8.94 4.55 -11.02
N ASN A 46 -9.89 5.20 -11.72
CA ASN A 46 -9.62 5.98 -12.94
C ASN A 46 -8.70 7.18 -12.70
N TYR A 47 -8.53 7.60 -11.45
CA TYR A 47 -7.70 8.73 -11.03
C TYR A 47 -6.34 8.30 -10.46
N ALA A 48 -6.00 7.02 -10.51
CA ALA A 48 -4.64 6.55 -10.25
C ALA A 48 -3.73 6.85 -11.45
N LYS A 49 -2.47 7.21 -11.19
CA LYS A 49 -1.49 7.42 -12.27
C LYS A 49 -1.23 6.10 -13.03
N PRO A 50 -0.92 6.15 -14.34
CA PRO A 50 -0.84 4.95 -15.20
C PRO A 50 0.18 3.88 -14.78
N TYR A 51 1.21 4.24 -14.02
CA TYR A 51 2.23 3.28 -13.57
C TYR A 51 1.71 2.25 -12.57
N TYR A 52 0.55 2.50 -11.94
CA TYR A 52 -0.14 1.51 -11.11
C TYR A 52 -1.05 0.57 -11.92
N GLY A 53 -1.16 0.76 -13.23
CA GLY A 53 -1.99 -0.07 -14.10
C GLY A 53 -1.38 -1.45 -14.37
N ILE A 54 -2.26 -2.42 -14.63
CA ILE A 54 -1.86 -3.79 -15.00
C ILE A 54 -0.95 -3.80 -16.23
N CYS A 55 -1.22 -2.96 -17.23
CA CYS A 55 -0.38 -2.87 -18.42
C CYS A 55 1.06 -2.46 -18.07
N SER A 56 1.24 -1.50 -17.17
CA SER A 56 2.54 -1.04 -16.69
C SER A 56 3.25 -2.13 -15.87
N TYR A 57 2.51 -2.86 -15.04
CA TYR A 57 3.02 -4.03 -14.31
C TYR A 57 3.53 -5.10 -15.28
N LEU A 58 2.69 -5.53 -16.23
CA LEU A 58 3.06 -6.54 -17.23
C LEU A 58 4.25 -6.10 -18.09
N ALA A 59 4.30 -4.82 -18.48
CA ALA A 59 5.43 -4.26 -19.23
C ALA A 59 6.72 -4.31 -18.40
N THR A 60 6.64 -4.02 -17.11
CA THR A 60 7.79 -4.05 -16.19
C THR A 60 8.37 -5.45 -16.07
N TYR A 61 7.52 -6.47 -15.99
CA TYR A 61 7.92 -7.87 -15.83
C TYR A 61 7.93 -8.67 -17.14
N ARG A 62 7.87 -8.01 -18.30
CA ARG A 62 7.86 -8.69 -19.61
C ARG A 62 9.18 -9.41 -19.92
N GLY A 63 10.27 -8.97 -19.31
CA GLY A 63 11.61 -9.53 -19.53
C GLY A 63 11.77 -10.95 -19.01
N ILE A 64 12.74 -11.67 -19.56
CA ILE A 64 13.20 -12.94 -19.00
C ILE A 64 14.16 -12.60 -17.86
N TYR A 65 13.80 -12.99 -16.65
CA TYR A 65 14.69 -12.90 -15.50
C TYR A 65 15.46 -14.21 -15.36
N THR A 66 16.79 -14.12 -15.37
CA THR A 66 17.63 -15.27 -15.01
C THR A 66 17.45 -15.55 -13.52
N PRO A 67 17.23 -16.81 -13.11
CA PRO A 67 17.19 -17.13 -11.69
C PRO A 67 18.50 -16.70 -11.04
N LEU A 68 18.38 -16.10 -9.84
CA LEU A 68 19.55 -15.88 -8.99
C LEU A 68 20.25 -17.22 -8.77
N SER A 69 21.56 -17.25 -8.98
CA SER A 69 22.37 -18.40 -8.65
C SER A 69 22.22 -18.72 -7.16
N GLY A 70 22.38 -19.99 -6.77
CA GLY A 70 22.35 -20.37 -5.37
C GLY A 70 23.37 -19.58 -4.54
N LYS A 71 23.06 -19.36 -3.25
CA LYS A 71 23.90 -18.58 -2.31
C LYS A 71 25.38 -18.99 -2.33
N HIS A 72 25.68 -20.26 -2.59
CA HIS A 72 27.04 -20.79 -2.65
C HIS A 72 27.86 -20.29 -3.84
N TYR A 73 27.22 -19.68 -4.84
CA TYR A 73 27.89 -19.01 -5.96
C TYR A 73 28.09 -17.50 -5.75
N TRP A 74 27.64 -16.95 -4.61
CA TRP A 74 27.75 -15.52 -4.35
C TRP A 74 29.09 -15.20 -3.71
N ASP A 75 29.72 -14.11 -4.14
CA ASP A 75 30.92 -13.60 -3.50
C ASP A 75 30.64 -13.20 -2.05
N THR A 76 31.62 -13.39 -1.19
CA THR A 76 31.56 -12.86 0.18
C THR A 76 31.51 -11.34 0.10
N PRO A 77 30.46 -10.69 0.65
CA PRO A 77 30.37 -9.23 0.59
C PRO A 77 31.56 -8.61 1.35
N PRO A 78 32.16 -7.51 0.85
CA PRO A 78 33.27 -6.82 1.51
C PRO A 78 32.80 -5.98 2.72
N PHE A 79 31.59 -6.23 3.20
CA PHE A 79 30.95 -5.51 4.29
C PHE A 79 30.23 -6.49 5.21
N GLU A 80 30.10 -6.09 6.47
CA GLU A 80 29.33 -6.83 7.45
C GLU A 80 27.89 -6.29 7.48
N LEU A 81 26.93 -7.19 7.32
CA LEU A 81 25.51 -6.86 7.44
C LEU A 81 25.14 -6.74 8.91
N PHE A 82 25.11 -5.51 9.42
CA PHE A 82 24.53 -5.21 10.72
C PHE A 82 23.01 -5.13 10.59
N HIS A 83 22.32 -6.18 11.03
CA HIS A 83 20.88 -6.11 11.20
C HIS A 83 20.57 -5.40 12.53
N ASN A 84 19.51 -4.60 12.56
CA ASN A 84 19.07 -4.02 13.81
C ASN A 84 18.43 -5.13 14.66
N GLU A 85 19.07 -5.48 15.78
CA GLU A 85 18.60 -6.52 16.71
C GLU A 85 17.16 -6.27 17.21
N THR A 86 16.75 -5.00 17.29
CA THR A 86 15.38 -4.62 17.68
C THR A 86 14.33 -4.86 16.59
N LEU A 87 14.72 -5.16 15.35
CA LEU A 87 13.82 -5.56 14.26
C LEU A 87 13.68 -7.08 14.15
N CYS A 88 14.65 -7.84 14.67
CA CYS A 88 14.61 -9.29 14.80
C CYS A 88 14.11 -9.71 16.19
N VAL A 89 13.09 -9.05 16.72
CA VAL A 89 12.38 -9.59 17.89
C VAL A 89 11.65 -10.83 17.39
N SER A 90 12.23 -11.99 17.67
CA SER A 90 11.54 -13.27 17.66
C SER A 90 10.14 -13.05 18.23
N ARG A 91 9.11 -13.10 17.39
CA ARG A 91 7.74 -13.17 17.91
C ARG A 91 7.75 -14.36 18.85
N ARG A 92 7.32 -14.16 20.09
CA ARG A 92 7.30 -15.22 21.12
C ARG A 92 6.78 -16.49 20.47
N VAL A 93 7.47 -17.61 20.69
CA VAL A 93 7.02 -18.92 20.19
C VAL A 93 5.55 -19.11 20.58
N GLY A 94 4.68 -19.08 19.57
CA GLY A 94 3.24 -19.01 19.76
C GLY A 94 2.56 -18.24 18.64
N ARG A 95 1.30 -18.59 18.37
CA ARG A 95 0.45 -17.84 17.44
C ARG A 95 0.19 -16.46 18.04
N ASP A 96 0.46 -15.40 17.29
CA ASP A 96 -0.02 -14.07 17.64
C ASP A 96 -1.53 -14.16 17.87
N GLN A 97 -1.97 -13.76 19.06
CA GLN A 97 -3.40 -13.61 19.34
C GLN A 97 -3.97 -12.68 18.28
N THR A 98 -4.82 -13.21 17.40
CA THR A 98 -5.42 -12.41 16.35
C THR A 98 -6.22 -11.31 17.01
N THR A 99 -5.87 -10.05 16.76
CA THR A 99 -6.67 -8.88 17.12
C THR A 99 -7.92 -8.78 16.23
N ARG A 100 -8.50 -9.92 15.83
CA ARG A 100 -9.72 -9.97 15.03
C ARG A 100 -10.83 -9.34 15.85
N ILE A 101 -11.13 -8.09 15.54
CA ILE A 101 -12.31 -7.39 16.03
C ILE A 101 -13.50 -8.18 15.49
N ARG A 102 -14.29 -8.78 16.38
CA ARG A 102 -15.53 -9.46 16.00
C ARG A 102 -16.47 -8.40 15.41
N TYR A 103 -16.94 -8.65 14.19
CA TYR A 103 -17.95 -7.81 13.55
C TYR A 103 -19.35 -8.37 13.81
N GLU A 104 -20.36 -7.54 13.62
CA GLU A 104 -21.78 -7.82 13.86
C GLU A 104 -22.30 -9.06 13.10
N MET A 105 -21.66 -9.42 11.98
CA MET A 105 -21.97 -10.62 11.18
C MET A 105 -21.59 -11.95 11.88
N ASP A 106 -20.69 -11.92 12.88
CA ASP A 106 -20.28 -13.12 13.63
C ASP A 106 -21.32 -13.56 14.69
N TRP A 107 -22.39 -12.76 14.90
CA TRP A 107 -23.48 -13.09 15.83
C TRP A 107 -24.63 -13.89 15.20
N ALA A 108 -24.75 -13.90 13.87
CA ALA A 108 -25.89 -14.52 13.18
C ALA A 108 -25.86 -16.07 13.13
N HIS A 109 -24.91 -16.70 13.82
CA HIS A 109 -24.72 -18.16 13.85
C HIS A 109 -24.80 -18.75 15.26
N ARG A 110 -25.63 -18.20 16.15
CA ARG A 110 -25.96 -18.83 17.43
C ARG A 110 -27.46 -19.02 17.58
#